data_AF-A0A3C2ANS2-F1
#
_entry.id   AF-A0A3C2ANS2-F1
#
_cell.length_a   1.000
_cell.length_b   1.000
_cell.length_c   1.000
_cell.angle_alpha   90.00
_cell.angle_beta   90.00
_cell.angle_gamma   90.00
#
_symmetry.space_group_name_H-M   'P 1'
#
loop_
_entity.id
_entity.type
_entity.pdbx_description
1 polymer ?
#
loop_
_entity_poly.entity_id
_entity_poly.type
_entity_poly.pdbx_seq_one_letter_code
_entity_poly.pdbx_strand_id
1 'polypeptide(L)'
;MPQKILLLVALLSVTNALFAGKPKSDSDSTNSTGSHFEKVDNTKIQIVRDEWGVPHIFADQDHEVAYGLAWANAEDDFQTVQELLLAGQGKSGKLLGKEGAKRDFLLHVFAVKEIVDAKFEQDFTEEYKEYLDG
;
A
#
# COMPACT_ATOMS: atom_id res chain seq x y z
N MET A 1 3.04 51.66 -22.90
CA MET A 1 2.97 50.23 -23.27
C MET A 1 1.72 49.62 -22.67
N PRO A 2 0.95 48.83 -23.43
CA PRO A 2 -0.51 48.84 -23.33
C PRO A 2 -1.04 47.91 -22.23
N GLN A 3 -1.79 48.49 -21.29
CA GLN A 3 -2.53 47.81 -20.20
C GLN A 3 -3.38 46.62 -20.67
N LYS A 4 -3.67 46.52 -21.99
CA LYS A 4 -4.39 45.40 -22.62
C LYS A 4 -3.63 44.07 -22.56
N ILE A 5 -2.28 44.07 -22.56
CA ILE A 5 -1.48 42.84 -22.44
C ILE A 5 -1.51 42.31 -21.00
N LEU A 6 -1.56 43.21 -20.01
CA LEU A 6 -1.57 42.83 -18.59
C LEU A 6 -2.89 42.13 -18.18
N LEU A 7 -4.03 42.56 -18.74
CA LEU A 7 -5.33 41.92 -18.52
C LEU A 7 -5.43 40.50 -19.12
N LEU A 8 -4.73 40.25 -20.24
CA LEU A 8 -4.75 38.95 -20.91
C LEU A 8 -3.88 37.90 -20.20
N VAL A 9 -2.78 38.31 -19.58
CA VAL A 9 -1.94 37.44 -18.72
C VAL A 9 -2.66 37.09 -17.42
N ALA A 10 -3.43 38.02 -16.85
CA ALA A 10 -4.23 37.77 -15.65
C ALA A 10 -5.42 36.82 -15.89
N LEU A 11 -6.01 36.79 -17.09
CA LEU A 11 -7.05 35.81 -17.40
C LEU A 11 -6.50 34.39 -17.62
N LEU A 12 -5.29 34.26 -18.18
CA LEU A 12 -4.66 32.95 -18.40
C LEU A 12 -4.19 32.27 -17.10
N SER A 13 -3.83 33.03 -16.06
CA SER A 13 -3.45 32.46 -14.76
C SER A 13 -4.67 31.96 -13.98
N VAL A 14 -5.85 32.57 -14.17
CA VAL A 14 -7.09 32.19 -13.48
C VAL A 14 -7.68 30.88 -14.04
N THR A 15 -7.47 30.57 -15.32
CA THR A 15 -7.97 29.31 -15.91
C THR A 15 -7.26 28.06 -15.38
N ASN A 16 -5.97 28.13 -15.05
CA ASN A 16 -5.25 26.98 -14.48
C ASN A 16 -5.68 26.66 -13.04
N ALA A 17 -6.24 27.63 -12.32
CA ALA A 17 -6.72 27.43 -10.95
C ALA A 17 -8.07 26.70 -10.87
N LEU A 18 -8.84 26.65 -11.97
CA LEU A 18 -10.14 25.97 -11.99
C LEU A 18 -10.04 24.46 -12.24
N PHE A 19 -8.90 23.96 -12.74
CA PHE A 19 -8.68 22.53 -13.01
C PHE A 19 -7.84 21.81 -11.95
N ALA A 20 -7.35 22.55 -10.94
CA ALA A 20 -6.74 21.95 -9.77
C ALA A 20 -7.87 21.47 -8.84
N GLY A 21 -8.25 20.19 -8.96
CA GLY A 21 -9.01 19.52 -7.92
C GLY A 21 -8.34 19.79 -6.57
N LYS A 22 -9.12 20.20 -5.57
CA LYS A 22 -8.59 20.53 -4.25
C LYS A 22 -7.73 19.36 -3.74
N PRO A 23 -6.50 19.59 -3.26
CA PRO A 23 -5.77 18.54 -2.55
C PRO A 23 -6.64 18.08 -1.38
N LYS A 24 -6.84 16.77 -1.27
CA LYS A 24 -7.53 16.14 -0.14
C LYS A 24 -6.79 16.58 1.12
N SER A 25 -7.50 17.23 2.04
CA SER A 25 -6.98 17.71 3.32
C SER A 25 -6.40 16.51 4.08
N ASP A 26 -5.10 16.55 4.38
CA ASP A 26 -4.37 15.58 5.21
C ASP A 26 -4.76 15.70 6.70
N SER A 27 -6.06 15.70 6.99
CA SER A 27 -6.60 15.82 8.34
C SER A 27 -7.51 14.63 8.65
N ASP A 28 -6.88 13.45 8.74
CA ASP A 28 -7.15 12.40 9.73
C ASP A 28 -6.21 11.21 9.47
N SER A 29 -4.91 11.41 9.72
CA SER A 29 -3.94 10.32 9.89
C SER A 29 -3.58 10.09 11.37
N THR A 30 -4.28 10.77 12.28
CA THR A 30 -4.13 10.57 13.73
C THR A 30 -5.09 9.50 14.20
N ASN A 31 -4.76 8.23 13.92
CA ASN A 31 -4.98 7.05 14.78
C ASN A 31 -4.78 5.75 13.98
N SER A 32 -3.57 5.47 13.49
CA SER A 32 -3.15 4.08 13.23
C SER A 32 -1.69 3.81 13.62
N THR A 33 -1.09 4.68 14.45
CA THR A 33 0.22 4.45 15.05
C THR A 33 0.12 3.50 16.26
N GLY A 34 -0.81 2.54 16.23
CA GLY A 34 -0.64 1.27 16.92
C GLY A 34 -0.02 0.33 15.90
N SER A 35 1.02 -0.40 16.25
CA SER A 35 1.53 -1.43 15.37
C SER A 35 0.37 -2.38 15.07
N HIS A 36 -0.11 -2.47 13.82
CA HIS A 36 -1.18 -3.42 13.43
C HIS A 36 -0.83 -4.86 13.89
N PHE A 37 0.47 -5.16 13.98
CA PHE A 37 1.02 -6.41 14.49
C PHE A 37 0.94 -6.61 16.01
N GLU A 38 0.43 -5.66 16.81
CA GLU A 38 0.17 -5.87 18.26
C GLU A 38 -0.93 -6.91 18.50
N LYS A 39 -1.73 -7.21 17.48
CA LYS A 39 -2.85 -8.15 17.58
C LYS A 39 -2.40 -9.62 17.52
N VAL A 40 -1.24 -9.90 16.93
CA VAL A 40 -0.77 -11.27 16.69
C VAL A 40 0.02 -11.82 17.87
N ASP A 41 -0.48 -12.88 18.48
CA ASP A 41 0.28 -13.68 19.43
C ASP A 41 1.02 -14.81 18.71
N ASN A 42 2.29 -14.57 18.37
CA ASN A 42 3.12 -15.56 17.67
C ASN A 42 3.33 -16.87 18.44
N THR A 43 3.07 -16.90 19.75
CA THR A 43 3.23 -18.12 20.56
C THR A 43 2.11 -19.13 20.31
N LYS A 44 1.01 -18.71 19.69
CA LYS A 44 -0.12 -19.55 19.30
C LYS A 44 -0.01 -20.10 17.88
N ILE A 45 0.98 -19.66 17.11
CA ILE A 45 1.18 -20.06 15.72
C ILE A 45 2.16 -21.23 15.68
N GLN A 46 1.71 -22.36 15.12
CA GLN A 46 2.55 -23.52 14.90
C GLN A 46 2.77 -23.72 13.39
N ILE A 47 4.02 -23.67 12.96
CA ILE A 47 4.44 -23.98 11.59
C ILE A 47 5.22 -25.29 11.62
N VAL A 48 4.68 -26.34 10.99
CA VAL A 48 5.32 -27.64 10.84
C VAL A 48 5.65 -27.84 9.37
N ARG A 49 6.92 -28.09 9.03
CA ARG A 49 7.33 -28.35 7.65
C ARG A 49 7.47 -29.86 7.40
N ASP A 50 7.03 -30.30 6.23
CA ASP A 50 7.24 -31.68 5.77
C ASP A 50 8.68 -31.92 5.26
N GLU A 51 8.94 -33.12 4.74
CA GLU A 51 10.26 -33.49 4.19
C GLU A 51 10.65 -32.69 2.93
N TRP A 52 9.68 -32.07 2.27
CA TRP A 52 9.85 -31.24 1.06
C TRP A 52 9.89 -29.74 1.39
N GLY A 53 9.76 -29.37 2.67
CA GLY A 53 9.75 -27.99 3.14
C GLY A 53 8.39 -27.30 3.07
N VAL A 54 7.31 -28.00 2.70
CA VAL A 54 5.96 -27.43 2.62
C VAL A 54 5.45 -27.08 4.02
N PRO A 55 5.07 -25.82 4.28
CA PRO A 55 4.61 -25.40 5.60
C PRO A 55 3.14 -25.80 5.83
N HIS A 56 2.89 -26.53 6.91
CA HIS A 56 1.58 -26.75 7.51
C HIS A 56 1.42 -25.81 8.70
N ILE A 57 0.47 -24.88 8.62
CA ILE A 57 0.33 -23.76 9.55
C ILE A 57 -0.96 -23.96 10.35
N PHE A 58 -0.86 -23.87 11.67
CA PHE A 58 -1.97 -24.05 12.60
C PHE A 58 -2.01 -22.89 13.60
N ALA A 59 -3.19 -22.33 13.82
CA ALA A 59 -3.48 -21.38 14.89
C ALA A 59 -4.98 -21.45 15.22
N ASP A 60 -5.39 -20.85 16.34
CA ASP A 60 -6.79 -20.86 16.79
C ASP A 60 -7.62 -19.77 16.08
N GLN A 61 -6.97 -18.69 15.62
CA GLN A 61 -7.60 -17.59 14.89
C GLN A 61 -7.09 -17.51 13.45
N ASP A 62 -7.98 -17.13 12.53
CA ASP A 62 -7.67 -17.08 11.11
C ASP A 62 -6.64 -16.00 10.74
N HIS A 63 -6.62 -14.85 11.46
CA HIS A 63 -5.59 -13.83 11.28
C HIS A 63 -4.20 -14.38 11.66
N GLU A 64 -4.09 -15.07 12.80
CA GLU A 64 -2.84 -15.71 13.24
C GLU A 64 -2.31 -16.72 12.20
N VAL A 65 -3.20 -17.46 11.52
CA VAL A 65 -2.80 -18.32 10.39
C VAL A 65 -2.28 -17.49 9.20
N ALA A 66 -2.92 -16.37 8.85
CA ALA A 66 -2.47 -15.47 7.80
C ALA A 66 -1.08 -14.89 8.10
N TYR A 67 -0.81 -14.51 9.36
CA TYR A 67 0.53 -14.12 9.80
C TYR A 67 1.54 -15.26 9.65
N GLY A 68 1.20 -16.48 10.08
CA GLY A 68 2.05 -17.66 9.92
C GLY A 68 2.39 -17.94 8.44
N LEU A 69 1.44 -17.69 7.53
CA LEU A 69 1.66 -17.85 6.09
C LEU A 69 2.62 -16.79 5.55
N ALA A 70 2.47 -15.54 5.98
CA ALA A 70 3.42 -14.48 5.64
C ALA A 70 4.83 -14.80 6.16
N TRP A 71 4.93 -15.33 7.39
CA TRP A 71 6.19 -15.75 7.99
C TRP A 71 6.87 -16.86 7.19
N ALA A 72 6.15 -17.94 6.88
CA ALA A 72 6.69 -19.07 6.12
C ALA A 72 7.19 -18.64 4.72
N ASN A 73 6.44 -17.77 4.03
CA ASN A 73 6.87 -17.21 2.74
C ASN A 73 8.12 -16.33 2.87
N ALA A 74 8.22 -15.55 3.95
CA ALA A 74 9.40 -14.72 4.21
C ALA A 74 10.64 -15.56 4.52
N GLU A 75 10.50 -16.71 5.18
CA GLU A 75 11.61 -17.66 5.38
C GLU A 75 12.08 -18.28 4.06
N ASP A 76 11.14 -18.63 3.17
CA ASP A 76 11.44 -19.38 1.95
C ASP A 76 12.07 -18.50 0.84
N ASP A 77 11.58 -17.28 0.65
CA ASP A 77 12.12 -16.33 -0.34
C ASP A 77 11.92 -14.87 0.07
N PHE A 78 12.70 -14.46 1.07
CA PHE A 78 12.63 -13.09 1.61
C PHE A 78 12.91 -12.01 0.56
N GLN A 79 13.78 -12.28 -0.42
CA GLN A 79 14.15 -11.29 -1.42
C GLN A 79 12.95 -10.99 -2.34
N THR A 80 12.32 -12.03 -2.86
CA THR A 80 11.14 -11.87 -3.73
C THR A 80 9.98 -11.22 -2.98
N VAL A 81 9.74 -11.59 -1.71
CA VAL A 81 8.71 -10.95 -0.88
C VAL A 81 8.96 -9.45 -0.73
N GLN A 82 10.20 -9.03 -0.44
CA GLN A 82 10.54 -7.60 -0.36
C GLN A 82 10.39 -6.87 -1.69
N GLU A 83 10.81 -7.49 -2.80
CA GLU A 83 10.64 -6.92 -4.14
C GLU A 83 9.16 -6.70 -4.47
N LEU A 84 8.31 -7.68 -4.18
CA LEU A 84 6.85 -7.61 -4.37
C LEU A 84 6.21 -6.54 -3.48
N LEU A 85 6.62 -6.45 -2.20
CA LEU A 85 6.14 -5.42 -1.30
C LEU A 85 6.45 -4.02 -1.84
N LEU A 86 7.69 -3.79 -2.28
CA LEU A 86 8.08 -2.51 -2.88
C LEU A 86 7.34 -2.23 -4.18
N ALA A 87 7.08 -3.25 -5.01
CA ALA A 87 6.30 -3.10 -6.23
C ALA A 87 4.84 -2.71 -5.95
N GLY A 88 4.19 -3.37 -4.99
CA GLY A 88 2.83 -3.02 -4.56
C GLY A 88 2.73 -1.62 -3.95
N GLN A 89 3.80 -1.16 -3.30
CA GLN A 89 3.89 0.20 -2.75
C GLN A 89 4.28 1.28 -3.79
N GLY A 90 4.60 0.91 -5.04
CA GLY A 90 5.11 1.85 -6.05
C GLY A 90 6.47 2.43 -5.69
N LYS A 91 7.33 1.63 -5.05
CA LYS A 91 8.68 1.99 -4.60
C LYS A 91 9.75 1.04 -5.16
N SER A 92 9.48 0.29 -6.22
CA SER A 92 10.46 -0.61 -6.84
C SER A 92 11.72 0.12 -7.29
N GLY A 93 11.64 1.40 -7.65
CA GLY A 93 12.78 2.22 -8.03
C GLY A 93 13.81 2.41 -6.91
N LYS A 94 13.42 2.25 -5.64
CA LYS A 94 14.38 2.30 -4.52
C LYS A 94 15.34 1.11 -4.51
N LEU A 95 14.88 -0.06 -4.97
CA LEU A 95 15.66 -1.28 -4.99
C LEU A 95 16.30 -1.54 -6.35
N LEU A 96 15.54 -1.40 -7.44
CA LEU A 96 15.95 -1.75 -8.80
C LEU A 96 16.38 -0.54 -9.64
N GLY A 97 16.40 0.67 -9.07
CA GLY A 97 16.79 1.89 -9.76
C GLY A 97 15.86 2.24 -10.92
N LYS A 98 16.43 2.59 -12.08
CA LYS A 98 15.67 3.08 -13.25
C LYS A 98 14.67 2.05 -13.78
N GLU A 99 14.98 0.76 -13.71
CA GLU A 99 14.06 -0.28 -14.17
C GLU A 99 12.85 -0.44 -13.24
N GLY A 100 13.06 -0.29 -11.93
CA GLY A 100 11.96 -0.23 -10.95
C GLY A 100 11.09 1.01 -11.11
N ALA A 101 11.71 2.18 -11.36
CA ALA A 101 10.99 3.44 -11.51
C ALA A 101 9.98 3.45 -12.67
N LYS A 102 10.23 2.68 -13.74
CA LYS A 102 9.26 2.48 -14.84
C LYS A 102 7.97 1.82 -14.33
N ARG A 103 8.07 0.85 -13.42
CA ARG A 103 6.92 0.17 -12.81
C ARG A 103 6.19 1.11 -11.87
N ASP A 104 6.94 1.84 -11.04
CA ASP A 104 6.38 2.84 -10.13
C ASP A 104 5.56 3.88 -10.91
N PHE A 105 6.08 4.37 -12.03
CA PHE A 105 5.36 5.31 -12.89
C PHE A 105 3.99 4.77 -13.34
N LEU A 106 3.92 3.52 -13.78
CA LEU A 106 2.63 2.90 -14.17
C LEU A 106 1.66 2.85 -13.00
N LEU A 107 2.14 2.48 -11.80
CA LEU A 107 1.31 2.40 -10.61
C LEU A 107 0.69 3.76 -10.23
N HIS A 108 1.46 4.84 -10.37
CA HIS A 108 0.98 6.21 -10.15
C HIS A 108 0.03 6.68 -11.25
N VAL A 109 0.31 6.35 -12.52
CA VAL A 109 -0.59 6.72 -13.65
C VAL A 109 -1.96 6.08 -13.51
N PHE A 110 -2.02 4.84 -13.03
CA PHE A 110 -3.28 4.17 -12.76
C PHE A 110 -3.95 4.60 -11.44
N ALA A 111 -3.32 5.49 -10.67
CA ALA A 111 -3.82 5.99 -9.39
C ALA A 111 -4.26 4.86 -8.45
N VAL A 112 -3.49 3.75 -8.44
CA VAL A 112 -3.90 2.51 -7.75
C VAL A 112 -4.08 2.77 -6.26
N LYS A 113 -3.17 3.53 -5.66
CA LYS A 113 -3.24 3.87 -4.24
C LYS A 113 -4.51 4.67 -3.92
N GLU A 114 -4.82 5.68 -4.71
CA GLU A 114 -5.99 6.53 -4.52
C GLU A 114 -7.29 5.74 -4.66
N ILE A 115 -7.34 4.81 -5.62
CA ILE A 115 -8.48 3.91 -5.82
C ILE A 115 -8.65 2.99 -4.61
N VAL A 116 -7.57 2.36 -4.14
CA VAL A 116 -7.60 1.50 -2.95
C VAL A 116 -8.06 2.32 -1.74
N ASP A 117 -7.43 3.46 -1.45
CA ASP A 117 -7.78 4.30 -0.30
C ASP A 117 -9.25 4.78 -0.36
N ALA A 118 -9.80 5.02 -1.54
CA ALA A 118 -11.20 5.44 -1.71
C ALA A 118 -12.22 4.31 -1.49
N LYS A 119 -11.80 3.07 -1.75
CA LYS A 119 -12.68 1.88 -1.77
C LYS A 119 -12.47 0.94 -0.60
N PHE A 120 -11.34 1.02 0.10
CA PHE A 120 -10.92 0.06 1.12
C PHE A 120 -11.99 -0.16 2.19
N GLU A 121 -12.60 0.91 2.67
CA GLU A 121 -13.64 0.81 3.71
C GLU A 121 -14.96 0.24 3.23
N GLN A 122 -15.25 0.32 1.93
CA GLN A 122 -16.56 -0.01 1.35
C GLN A 122 -16.57 -1.38 0.69
N ASP A 123 -15.47 -1.74 0.01
CA ASP A 123 -15.39 -2.93 -0.82
C ASP A 123 -14.95 -4.19 -0.03
N PHE A 124 -14.44 -4.03 1.20
CA PHE A 124 -13.97 -5.13 2.04
C PHE A 124 -14.78 -5.28 3.33
N THR A 125 -15.00 -6.53 3.77
CA THR A 125 -15.64 -6.84 5.05
C THR A 125 -14.67 -6.59 6.21
N GLU A 126 -15.21 -6.34 7.40
CA GLU A 126 -14.38 -6.19 8.62
C GLU A 126 -13.57 -7.44 8.93
N GLU A 127 -14.15 -8.63 8.72
CA GLU A 127 -13.46 -9.92 8.85
C GLU A 127 -12.25 -10.01 7.91
N TYR A 128 -12.37 -9.53 6.66
CA TYR A 128 -11.25 -9.55 5.72
C TYR A 128 -10.14 -8.58 6.14
N LYS A 129 -10.50 -7.40 6.67
CA LYS A 129 -9.52 -6.43 7.16
C LYS A 129 -8.71 -6.99 8.34
N GLU A 130 -9.34 -7.81 9.19
CA GLU A 130 -8.65 -8.51 10.26
C GLU A 130 -7.54 -9.45 9.76
N TYR A 131 -7.67 -10.08 8.59
CA TYR A 131 -6.58 -10.86 7.99
C TYR A 131 -5.41 -10.02 7.49
N LEU A 132 -5.63 -8.75 7.15
CA LEU A 132 -4.57 -7.86 6.64
C LEU A 132 -3.66 -7.37 7.77
N ASP A 133 -4.17 -7.34 9.00
CA ASP A 133 -3.42 -6.95 10.18
C ASP A 133 -2.54 -8.09 10.74
N GLY A 134 -2.80 -9.31 10.27
CA GLY A 134 -2.19 -10.53 10.77
C GLY A 134 -2.78 -10.95 12.10
#